data_AF-A0A8T0CLA8-F1
#
_entry.id   AF-A0A8T0CLA8-F1
#
_cell.length_a   1.000
_cell.length_b   1.000
_cell.length_c   1.000
_cell.angle_alpha   90.00
_cell.angle_beta   90.00
_cell.angle_gamma   90.00
#
_symmetry.space_group_name_H-M   'P 1'
#
loop_
_entity.id
_entity.type
_entity.pdbx_description
1 polymer ?
#
loop_
_entity_poly.entity_id
_entity_poly.type
_entity_poly.pdbx_seq_one_letter_code
_entity_poly.pdbx_strand_id
1 'polypeptide(L)'
;MILKSAETEKVLHIIDFGINFGFQWPILIQELSNRTGGVTKLRITGIELPQSGFRPAERIEETGHRLAKYCERFHIPFEFQMVASASWERIRVADLKIQSGEVVAVNCLSRFEHLYDETVEVNCQRDMVLSLIRSMKPHVFVHGIRNGSYNAPFFITRFREALFHLSTMYDLLDTALDCDNARLVLERDFFGREIMNIVACEGLERVERPETYKQWQVRLTRVGFQQLPLDREFLKKARAKLGGEYHKDFMLDEENNWILLGWRGRIMSGCTCWVSA
;
A
#
# COMPACT_ATOMS: atom_id res chain seq x y z
N MET A 1 12.72 5.93 -0.77
CA MET A 1 12.90 5.37 -2.13
C MET A 1 12.29 6.26 -3.21
N ILE A 2 10.99 6.58 -3.15
CA ILE A 2 10.34 7.52 -4.10
C ILE A 2 11.10 8.85 -4.20
N LEU A 3 11.39 9.49 -3.05
CA LEU A 3 12.18 10.73 -3.02
C LEU A 3 13.51 10.61 -3.77
N LYS A 4 14.28 9.55 -3.51
CA LYS A 4 15.56 9.31 -4.18
C LYS A 4 15.39 9.14 -5.70
N SER A 5 14.31 8.48 -6.13
CA SER A 5 14.03 8.28 -7.56
C SER A 5 13.69 9.58 -8.28
N ALA A 6 13.25 10.60 -7.55
CA ALA A 6 12.90 11.92 -8.07
C ALA A 6 13.98 12.99 -7.82
N GLU A 7 15.21 12.62 -7.47
CA GLU A 7 16.23 13.56 -6.96
C GLU A 7 16.63 14.68 -7.93
N THR A 8 16.70 14.38 -9.22
CA THR A 8 17.17 15.32 -10.24
C THR A 8 16.05 15.88 -11.13
N GLU A 9 14.80 15.52 -10.84
CA GLU A 9 13.72 15.59 -11.82
C GLU A 9 12.70 16.68 -11.51
N LYS A 10 12.22 17.32 -12.57
CA LYS A 10 11.31 18.48 -12.46
C LYS A 10 9.87 18.08 -12.19
N VAL A 11 9.49 16.84 -12.53
CA VAL A 11 8.13 16.34 -12.37
C VAL A 11 8.18 14.94 -11.76
N LEU A 12 7.51 14.77 -10.62
CA LEU A 12 7.25 13.48 -10.00
C LEU A 12 5.76 13.16 -10.17
N HIS A 13 5.46 12.04 -10.83
CA HIS A 13 4.12 11.50 -10.95
C HIS A 13 3.97 10.23 -10.14
N ILE A 14 3.09 10.28 -9.15
CA ILE A 14 2.76 9.15 -8.29
C ILE A 14 1.45 8.55 -8.75
N ILE A 15 1.45 7.23 -8.96
CA ILE A 15 0.26 6.44 -9.25
C ILE A 15 -0.01 5.57 -8.02
N ASP A 16 -1.06 5.89 -7.27
CA ASP A 16 -1.33 5.31 -5.96
C ASP A 16 -2.57 4.40 -5.99
N PHE A 17 -2.34 3.08 -5.94
CA PHE A 17 -3.38 2.07 -5.89
C PHE A 17 -3.95 1.92 -4.48
N GLY A 18 -5.16 2.44 -4.30
CA GLY A 18 -5.87 2.49 -3.03
C GLY A 18 -5.42 3.65 -2.14
N ILE A 19 -5.37 4.84 -2.74
CA ILE A 19 -4.95 6.10 -2.09
C ILE A 19 -5.74 6.43 -0.81
N ASN A 20 -6.97 5.92 -0.69
CA ASN A 20 -7.85 6.10 0.45
C ASN A 20 -8.04 7.59 0.82
N PHE A 21 -7.43 8.05 1.93
CA PHE A 21 -7.48 9.45 2.38
C PHE A 21 -6.23 10.28 2.03
N GLY A 22 -5.23 9.68 1.38
CA GLY A 22 -3.99 10.34 0.96
C GLY A 22 -3.00 10.64 2.08
N PHE A 23 -3.16 10.08 3.28
CA PHE A 23 -2.32 10.40 4.45
C PHE A 23 -0.83 10.04 4.31
N GLN A 24 -0.45 9.23 3.33
CA GLN A 24 0.95 8.93 3.03
C GLN A 24 1.69 10.14 2.43
N TRP A 25 0.99 10.99 1.68
CA TRP A 25 1.63 12.00 0.83
C TRP A 25 2.05 13.31 1.53
N PRO A 26 1.42 13.78 2.63
CA PRO A 26 1.87 14.98 3.35
C PRO A 26 3.36 14.98 3.72
N ILE A 27 3.90 13.89 4.24
CA ILE A 27 5.34 13.83 4.59
C ILE A 27 6.22 13.94 3.34
N LEU A 28 5.81 13.34 2.22
CA LEU A 28 6.53 13.46 0.95
C LEU A 28 6.52 14.90 0.45
N ILE A 29 5.37 15.58 0.52
CA ILE A 29 5.21 16.97 0.09
C ILE A 29 6.13 17.90 0.89
N GLN A 30 6.21 17.70 2.21
CA GLN A 30 7.16 18.45 3.06
C GLN A 30 8.61 18.23 2.62
N GLU A 31 9.02 16.97 2.47
CA GLU A 31 10.39 16.64 2.05
C GLU A 31 10.73 17.21 0.66
N LEU A 32 9.78 17.21 -0.28
CA LEU A 32 9.96 17.85 -1.59
C LEU A 32 10.15 19.38 -1.47
N SER A 33 9.41 20.03 -0.57
CA SER A 33 9.51 21.48 -0.36
C SER A 33 10.84 21.93 0.27
N ASN A 34 11.51 21.05 1.00
CA ASN A 34 12.79 21.33 1.65
C ASN A 34 14.01 21.10 0.74
N ARG A 35 13.81 20.73 -0.54
CA ARG A 35 14.90 20.41 -1.46
C ARG A 35 15.64 21.63 -1.98
N THR A 36 16.96 21.50 -2.10
CA THR A 36 17.88 22.52 -2.63
C THR A 36 17.94 22.58 -4.17
N GLY A 37 17.22 21.70 -4.88
CA GLY A 37 17.24 21.58 -6.35
C GLY A 37 16.14 22.34 -7.11
N GLY A 38 15.35 23.16 -6.42
CA GLY A 38 14.20 23.86 -6.99
C GLY A 38 12.89 23.08 -6.84
N VAL A 39 11.79 23.71 -7.28
CA VAL A 39 10.43 23.23 -7.06
C VAL A 39 10.10 22.09 -8.03
N THR A 40 9.94 20.86 -7.51
CA THR A 40 9.42 19.72 -8.29
C THR A 40 7.90 19.82 -8.40
N LYS A 41 7.35 19.81 -9.62
CA LYS A 41 5.90 19.65 -9.82
C LYS A 41 5.50 18.24 -9.38
N LEU A 42 4.49 18.14 -8.52
CA LEU A 42 3.94 16.87 -8.05
C LEU A 42 2.63 16.57 -8.79
N ARG A 43 2.56 15.43 -9.46
CA ARG A 43 1.32 14.86 -10.02
C ARG A 43 0.95 13.64 -9.18
N ILE A 44 -0.31 13.49 -8.79
CA ILE A 44 -0.80 12.27 -8.15
C ILE A 44 -2.02 11.78 -8.92
N THR A 45 -1.93 10.56 -9.46
CA THR A 45 -3.08 9.76 -9.88
C THR A 45 -3.49 8.86 -8.73
N GLY A 46 -4.55 9.24 -8.02
CA GLY A 46 -5.17 8.42 -7.00
C GLY A 46 -6.12 7.41 -7.62
N ILE A 47 -5.99 6.14 -7.27
CA ILE A 47 -6.89 5.06 -7.68
C ILE A 47 -7.60 4.54 -6.43
N GLU A 48 -8.92 4.43 -6.44
CA GLU A 48 -9.70 3.88 -5.32
C GLU A 48 -10.97 3.18 -5.79
N LEU A 49 -11.49 2.29 -4.95
CA LEU A 49 -12.80 1.68 -5.16
C LEU A 49 -13.91 2.75 -5.05
N PRO A 50 -14.93 2.71 -5.93
CA PRO A 50 -16.10 3.56 -5.81
C PRO A 50 -16.80 3.38 -4.47
N GLN A 51 -17.30 4.48 -3.90
CA GLN A 51 -18.20 4.41 -2.75
C GLN A 51 -19.58 3.92 -3.14
N SER A 52 -20.26 3.26 -2.21
CA SER A 52 -21.69 2.98 -2.32
C SER A 52 -22.51 4.28 -2.25
N GLY A 53 -23.65 4.32 -2.94
CA GLY A 53 -24.55 5.47 -2.92
C GLY A 53 -24.42 6.37 -4.15
N PHE A 54 -24.95 7.60 -4.04
CA PHE A 54 -25.13 8.51 -5.19
C PHE A 54 -23.85 9.23 -5.64
N ARG A 55 -22.78 9.21 -4.83
CA ARG A 55 -21.52 9.91 -5.12
C ARG A 55 -20.33 8.97 -5.03
N PRO A 56 -20.18 8.04 -5.98
CA PRO A 56 -19.13 7.00 -5.94
C PRO A 56 -17.70 7.54 -5.87
N ALA A 57 -17.44 8.75 -6.37
CA ALA A 57 -16.11 9.37 -6.39
C ALA A 57 -15.84 10.36 -5.24
N GLU A 58 -16.82 10.65 -4.37
CA GLU A 58 -16.74 11.77 -3.41
C GLU A 58 -15.50 11.72 -2.51
N ARG A 59 -15.18 10.56 -1.91
CA ARG A 59 -13.98 10.45 -1.05
C ARG A 59 -12.68 10.68 -1.79
N ILE A 60 -12.56 10.22 -3.03
CA ILE A 60 -11.32 10.42 -3.79
C ILE A 60 -11.20 11.87 -4.28
N GLU A 61 -12.33 12.51 -4.63
CA GLU A 61 -12.40 13.95 -4.91
C GLU A 61 -11.94 14.77 -3.69
N GLU A 62 -12.50 14.50 -2.52
CA GLU A 62 -12.09 15.17 -1.28
C GLU A 62 -10.61 14.93 -0.95
N THR A 63 -10.09 13.74 -1.23
CA THR A 63 -8.66 13.43 -1.04
C THR A 63 -7.80 14.31 -1.95
N GLY A 64 -8.19 14.47 -3.21
CA GLY A 64 -7.56 15.41 -4.14
C GLY A 64 -7.55 16.83 -3.61
N HIS A 65 -8.69 17.32 -3.12
CA HIS A 65 -8.80 18.66 -2.52
C HIS A 65 -7.90 18.84 -1.28
N ARG A 66 -7.87 17.84 -0.38
CA ARG A 66 -7.01 17.87 0.81
C ARG A 66 -5.53 17.95 0.43
N LEU A 67 -5.10 17.15 -0.54
CA LEU A 67 -3.71 17.14 -1.02
C LEU A 67 -3.36 18.44 -1.74
N ALA A 68 -4.25 18.98 -2.57
CA ALA A 68 -4.04 20.26 -3.26
C ALA A 68 -3.80 21.40 -2.27
N LYS A 69 -4.68 21.53 -1.27
CA LYS A 69 -4.53 22.53 -0.19
C LYS A 69 -3.23 22.37 0.59
N TYR A 70 -2.76 21.13 0.77
CA TYR A 70 -1.50 20.87 1.45
C TYR A 70 -0.30 21.28 0.57
N CYS A 71 -0.32 20.95 -0.72
CA CYS A 71 0.70 21.38 -1.68
C CYS A 71 0.79 22.91 -1.80
N GLU A 72 -0.35 23.61 -1.82
CA GLU A 72 -0.40 25.08 -1.80
C GLU A 72 0.35 25.66 -0.60
N ARG A 73 0.13 25.11 0.60
CA ARG A 73 0.82 25.54 1.83
C ARG A 73 2.35 25.40 1.74
N PHE A 74 2.84 24.40 1.01
CA PHE A 74 4.26 24.15 0.81
C PHE A 74 4.79 24.65 -0.54
N HIS A 75 3.99 25.43 -1.27
CA HIS A 75 4.34 26.02 -2.56
C HIS A 75 4.79 24.99 -3.62
N ILE A 76 4.18 23.80 -3.59
CA ILE A 76 4.42 22.74 -4.57
C ILE A 76 3.37 22.82 -5.69
N PRO A 77 3.75 23.04 -6.96
CA PRO A 77 2.87 22.93 -8.11
C PRO A 77 2.28 21.53 -8.15
N PHE A 78 0.96 21.44 -8.16
CA PHE A 78 0.26 20.20 -7.93
C PHE A 78 -0.80 19.92 -8.99
N GLU A 79 -0.95 18.66 -9.34
CA GLU A 79 -2.04 18.17 -10.18
C GLU A 79 -2.54 16.84 -9.62
N PHE A 80 -3.85 16.75 -9.42
CA PHE A 80 -4.50 15.52 -8.97
C PHE A 80 -5.38 14.96 -10.07
N GLN A 81 -5.23 13.66 -10.32
CA GLN A 81 -6.14 12.89 -11.14
C GLN A 81 -6.77 11.80 -10.29
N MET A 82 -8.09 11.65 -10.38
CA MET A 82 -8.81 10.56 -9.73
C MET A 82 -9.17 9.47 -10.73
N VAL A 83 -9.08 8.23 -10.28
CA VAL A 83 -9.58 7.04 -10.98
C VAL A 83 -10.41 6.22 -10.00
N ALA A 84 -11.72 6.40 -10.02
CA ALA A 84 -12.66 5.57 -9.27
C ALA A 84 -13.00 4.32 -10.10
N SER A 85 -12.46 3.16 -9.73
CA SER A 85 -12.65 1.91 -10.48
C SER A 85 -12.86 0.72 -9.55
N ALA A 86 -13.91 -0.06 -9.81
CA ALA A 86 -14.16 -1.33 -9.13
C ALA A 86 -13.30 -2.48 -9.68
N SER A 87 -12.64 -2.27 -10.82
CA SER A 87 -11.86 -3.27 -11.56
C SER A 87 -10.49 -2.69 -11.89
N TRP A 88 -9.55 -2.80 -10.96
CA TRP A 88 -8.19 -2.27 -11.16
C TRP A 88 -7.44 -3.02 -12.26
N GLU A 89 -7.76 -4.29 -12.46
CA GLU A 89 -7.21 -5.14 -13.53
C GLU A 89 -7.63 -4.71 -14.93
N ARG A 90 -8.64 -3.84 -15.06
CA ARG A 90 -9.15 -3.30 -16.33
C ARG A 90 -8.66 -1.89 -16.65
N ILE A 91 -7.94 -1.26 -15.71
CA ILE A 91 -7.35 0.07 -15.93
C ILE A 91 -6.32 -0.04 -17.07
N ARG A 92 -6.31 0.93 -17.98
CA ARG A 92 -5.35 1.02 -19.07
C ARG A 92 -4.30 2.07 -18.75
N VAL A 93 -3.08 1.90 -19.27
CA VAL A 93 -2.00 2.91 -19.12
C VAL A 93 -2.44 4.30 -19.60
N ALA A 94 -3.23 4.36 -20.68
CA ALA A 94 -3.76 5.61 -21.21
C ALA A 94 -4.67 6.35 -20.21
N ASP A 95 -5.38 5.62 -19.33
CA ASP A 95 -6.25 6.22 -18.31
C ASP A 95 -5.42 6.95 -17.24
N LEU A 96 -4.13 6.62 -17.09
CA LEU A 96 -3.25 7.18 -16.06
C LEU A 96 -2.55 8.47 -16.50
N LYS A 97 -2.73 8.89 -17.76
CA LYS A 97 -2.20 10.15 -18.33
C LYS A 97 -0.72 10.41 -18.00
N ILE A 98 0.09 9.36 -18.09
CA ILE A 98 1.54 9.44 -17.93
C ILE A 98 2.12 10.33 -19.04
N GLN A 99 2.95 11.30 -18.67
CA GLN A 99 3.57 12.25 -19.58
C GLN A 99 5.03 11.87 -19.87
N SER A 100 5.51 12.21 -21.07
CA SER A 100 6.91 11.98 -21.42
C SER A 100 7.83 12.87 -20.58
N GLY A 101 8.89 12.28 -20.01
CA GLY A 101 9.91 13.01 -19.24
C GLY A 101 9.58 13.24 -17.76
N GLU A 102 8.56 12.58 -17.22
CA GLU A 102 8.29 12.59 -15.76
C GLU A 102 8.83 11.33 -15.08
N VAL A 103 9.19 11.45 -13.80
CA VAL A 103 9.48 10.29 -12.95
C VAL A 103 8.17 9.68 -12.51
N VAL A 104 7.92 8.44 -12.94
CA VAL A 104 6.75 7.67 -12.52
C VAL A 104 7.09 6.79 -11.33
N ALA A 105 6.43 7.02 -10.20
CA ALA A 105 6.46 6.16 -9.03
C ALA A 105 5.10 5.50 -8.83
N VAL A 106 5.06 4.18 -8.77
CA VAL A 106 3.83 3.43 -8.45
C VAL A 106 3.88 3.02 -6.99
N ASN A 107 2.75 3.16 -6.29
CA ASN A 107 2.61 2.80 -4.88
C ASN A 107 1.37 1.94 -4.68
N CYS A 108 1.49 0.91 -3.85
CA CYS A 108 0.35 0.19 -3.29
C CYS A 108 0.71 -0.28 -1.89
N LEU A 109 -0.11 0.08 -0.89
CA LEU A 109 0.10 -0.34 0.50
C LEU A 109 -1.12 -1.14 1.01
N SER A 110 -0.97 -2.46 1.11
CA SER A 110 -1.96 -3.37 1.70
C SER A 110 -3.33 -3.32 1.02
N ARG A 111 -3.35 -3.29 -0.33
CA ARG A 111 -4.60 -3.25 -1.11
C ARG A 111 -4.74 -4.36 -2.13
N PHE A 112 -3.63 -4.92 -2.63
CA PHE A 112 -3.68 -6.02 -3.59
C PHE A 112 -4.14 -7.35 -2.99
N GLU A 113 -4.21 -7.45 -1.67
CA GLU A 113 -4.88 -8.57 -1.01
C GLU A 113 -6.38 -8.65 -1.31
N HIS A 114 -7.03 -7.55 -1.69
CA HIS A 114 -8.45 -7.57 -2.10
C HIS A 114 -8.66 -7.97 -3.56
N LEU A 115 -7.59 -8.05 -4.36
CA LEU A 115 -7.67 -8.56 -5.74
C LEU A 115 -7.78 -10.08 -5.71
N TYR A 116 -8.59 -10.65 -6.60
CA TYR A 116 -8.71 -12.09 -6.72
C TYR A 116 -7.42 -12.72 -7.28
N ASP A 117 -7.14 -13.91 -6.78
CA ASP A 117 -6.04 -14.75 -7.24
C ASP A 117 -6.55 -15.95 -8.04
N GLU A 118 -5.61 -16.79 -8.46
CA GLU A 118 -5.85 -18.03 -9.21
C GLU A 118 -6.77 -19.05 -8.52
N THR A 119 -7.05 -18.90 -7.21
CA THR A 119 -8.00 -19.77 -6.49
C THR A 119 -9.45 -19.38 -6.71
N VAL A 120 -9.72 -18.19 -7.25
CA VAL A 120 -11.06 -17.64 -7.45
C VAL A 120 -11.41 -17.57 -8.93
N GLU A 121 -10.49 -17.06 -9.76
CA GLU A 121 -10.70 -16.90 -11.20
C GLU A 121 -9.49 -17.42 -11.98
N VAL A 122 -9.73 -17.94 -13.20
CA VAL A 122 -8.67 -18.43 -14.09
C VAL A 122 -7.68 -17.31 -14.43
N ASN A 123 -8.18 -16.10 -14.65
CA ASN A 123 -7.38 -14.91 -14.89
C ASN A 123 -7.12 -14.20 -13.56
N CYS A 124 -5.94 -14.44 -12.98
CA CYS A 124 -5.53 -13.84 -11.71
C CYS A 124 -5.48 -12.30 -11.82
N GLN A 125 -6.36 -11.60 -11.08
CA GLN A 125 -6.43 -10.13 -11.09
C GLN A 125 -5.14 -9.49 -10.56
N ARG A 126 -4.49 -10.12 -9.56
CA ARG A 126 -3.18 -9.68 -9.05
C ARG A 126 -2.14 -9.63 -10.17
N ASP A 127 -2.04 -10.70 -10.97
CA ASP A 127 -1.07 -10.78 -12.06
C ASP A 127 -1.39 -9.79 -13.18
N MET A 128 -2.68 -9.54 -13.45
CA MET A 128 -3.11 -8.52 -14.41
C MET A 128 -2.74 -7.11 -13.97
N VAL A 129 -2.98 -6.74 -12.71
CA VAL A 129 -2.59 -5.43 -12.16
C VAL A 129 -1.07 -5.28 -12.13
N LEU A 130 -0.32 -6.31 -11.75
CA LEU A 130 1.14 -6.29 -11.81
C LEU A 130 1.65 -6.12 -13.25
N SER A 131 1.01 -6.78 -14.22
CA SER A 131 1.33 -6.64 -15.65
C SER A 131 1.04 -5.23 -16.16
N LEU A 132 -0.08 -4.63 -15.72
CA LEU A 132 -0.41 -3.24 -15.97
C LEU A 132 0.69 -2.31 -15.41
N ILE A 133 1.10 -2.48 -14.15
CA ILE A 133 2.17 -1.68 -13.53
C ILE A 133 3.48 -1.81 -14.32
N ARG A 134 3.85 -3.03 -14.71
CA ARG A 134 5.05 -3.25 -15.53
C ARG A 134 4.96 -2.53 -16.88
N SER A 135 3.79 -2.52 -17.51
CA SER A 135 3.58 -1.83 -18.78
C SER A 135 3.73 -0.30 -18.68
N MET A 136 3.55 0.28 -17.49
CA MET A 136 3.82 1.70 -17.24
C MET A 136 5.32 2.03 -17.22
N LYS A 137 6.19 1.02 -17.07
CA LYS A 137 7.64 1.16 -16.89
C LYS A 137 8.00 2.18 -15.79
N PRO A 138 7.50 2.00 -14.56
CA PRO A 138 7.78 2.94 -13.47
C PRO A 138 9.26 2.95 -13.12
N HIS A 139 9.74 4.13 -12.70
CA HIS A 139 11.09 4.31 -12.17
C HIS A 139 11.24 3.64 -10.81
N VAL A 140 10.14 3.53 -10.07
CA VAL A 140 10.07 2.76 -8.82
C VAL A 140 8.64 2.28 -8.59
N PHE A 141 8.50 1.03 -8.16
CA PHE A 141 7.26 0.47 -7.63
C PHE A 141 7.45 0.10 -6.16
N VAL A 142 6.73 0.77 -5.27
CA VAL A 142 6.70 0.48 -3.83
C VAL A 142 5.50 -0.39 -3.53
N HIS A 143 5.75 -1.55 -2.94
CA HIS A 143 4.70 -2.50 -2.57
C HIS A 143 4.78 -2.81 -1.08
N GLY A 144 3.73 -2.41 -0.36
CA GLY A 144 3.46 -2.78 1.02
C GLY A 144 2.35 -3.82 1.09
N ILE A 145 2.48 -4.81 1.96
CA ILE A 145 1.56 -5.93 2.11
C ILE A 145 1.29 -6.23 3.58
N ARG A 146 0.05 -6.64 3.91
CA ARG A 146 -0.23 -7.38 5.14
C ARG A 146 0.28 -8.81 4.97
N ASN A 147 1.12 -9.25 5.89
CA ASN A 147 1.71 -10.57 5.85
C ASN A 147 0.77 -11.58 6.53
N GLY A 148 0.00 -12.32 5.74
CA GLY A 148 -0.99 -13.27 6.23
C GLY A 148 -0.99 -14.59 5.45
N SER A 149 -1.22 -15.69 6.17
CA SER A 149 -1.36 -17.07 5.64
C SER A 149 -2.82 -17.53 5.54
N TYR A 150 -3.78 -16.64 5.83
CA TYR A 150 -5.22 -16.96 5.91
C TYR A 150 -5.99 -16.75 4.60
N ASN A 151 -5.33 -16.93 3.46
CA ASN A 151 -5.99 -17.05 2.16
C ASN A 151 -6.14 -18.52 1.71
N ALA A 152 -5.94 -19.48 2.61
CA ALA A 152 -6.12 -20.90 2.32
C ALA A 152 -7.57 -21.18 1.84
N PRO A 153 -7.74 -22.08 0.85
CA PRO A 153 -9.07 -22.44 0.34
C PRO A 153 -9.89 -23.21 1.37
N PHE A 154 -9.23 -23.97 2.26
CA PHE A 154 -9.89 -24.78 3.28
C PHE A 154 -10.16 -23.96 4.56
N PHE A 155 -11.44 -23.94 4.98
CA PHE A 155 -11.92 -23.16 6.13
C PHE A 155 -11.10 -23.37 7.41
N ILE A 156 -10.87 -24.61 7.86
CA ILE A 156 -10.19 -24.87 9.15
C ILE A 156 -8.75 -24.32 9.16
N THR A 157 -8.03 -24.46 8.04
CA THR A 157 -6.68 -23.88 7.93
C THR A 157 -6.77 -22.36 7.98
N ARG A 158 -7.64 -21.77 7.15
CA ARG A 158 -7.86 -20.33 7.11
C ARG A 158 -8.23 -19.75 8.46
N PHE A 159 -9.21 -20.34 9.16
CA PHE A 159 -9.70 -19.91 10.46
C PHE A 159 -8.56 -19.89 11.49
N ARG A 160 -7.76 -20.96 11.55
CA ARG A 160 -6.64 -21.06 12.49
C ARG A 160 -5.58 -19.98 12.21
N GLU A 161 -5.19 -19.80 10.95
CA GLU A 161 -4.20 -18.78 10.57
C GLU A 161 -4.72 -17.36 10.82
N ALA A 162 -6.00 -17.10 10.53
CA ALA A 162 -6.64 -15.81 10.79
C ALA A 162 -6.70 -15.52 12.28
N LEU A 163 -7.09 -16.50 13.11
CA LEU A 163 -7.10 -16.37 14.56
C LEU A 163 -5.72 -15.97 15.08
N PHE A 164 -4.65 -16.64 14.63
CA PHE A 164 -3.30 -16.27 15.07
C PHE A 164 -2.89 -14.87 14.64
N HIS A 165 -3.19 -14.46 13.40
CA HIS A 165 -2.89 -13.11 12.92
C HIS A 165 -3.65 -12.06 13.72
N LEU A 166 -4.97 -12.21 13.83
CA LEU A 166 -5.85 -11.26 14.50
C LEU A 166 -5.59 -11.20 16.00
N SER A 167 -5.30 -12.30 16.68
CA SER A 167 -4.88 -12.27 18.09
C SER A 167 -3.61 -11.43 18.29
N THR A 168 -2.70 -11.44 17.32
CA THR A 168 -1.50 -10.59 17.35
C THR A 168 -1.87 -9.12 17.20
N MET A 169 -2.80 -8.80 16.31
CA MET A 169 -3.29 -7.43 16.12
C MET A 169 -4.02 -6.92 17.37
N TYR A 170 -4.88 -7.72 17.99
CA TYR A 170 -5.59 -7.34 19.21
C TYR A 170 -4.64 -7.20 20.40
N ASP A 171 -3.64 -8.06 20.55
CA ASP A 171 -2.60 -7.92 21.57
C ASP A 171 -1.78 -6.63 21.39
N LEU A 172 -1.48 -6.25 20.15
CA LEU A 172 -0.85 -4.98 19.83
C LEU A 172 -1.75 -3.80 20.22
N LEU A 173 -3.03 -3.80 19.82
CA LEU A 173 -3.96 -2.73 20.17
C LEU A 173 -4.12 -2.61 21.69
N ASP A 174 -4.20 -3.73 22.39
CA ASP A 174 -4.30 -3.77 23.85
C ASP A 174 -3.08 -3.20 24.56
N THR A 175 -1.90 -3.43 24.00
CA THR A 175 -0.64 -2.96 24.58
C THR A 175 -0.33 -1.51 24.20
N ALA A 176 -0.65 -1.10 22.97
CA ALA A 176 -0.19 0.17 22.40
C ALA A 176 -1.21 1.30 22.50
N LEU A 177 -2.49 1.00 22.70
CA LEU A 177 -3.57 1.98 22.74
C LEU A 177 -4.35 1.89 24.05
N ASP A 178 -4.72 3.06 24.58
CA ASP A 178 -5.67 3.14 25.68
C ASP A 178 -7.05 2.60 25.24
N CYS A 179 -7.83 2.15 26.21
CA CYS A 179 -9.20 1.69 25.98
C CYS A 179 -10.13 2.88 25.74
N ASP A 180 -10.05 3.48 24.55
CA ASP A 180 -10.85 4.60 24.12
C ASP A 180 -11.76 4.27 22.92
N ASN A 181 -12.52 5.27 22.47
CA ASN A 181 -13.41 5.12 21.32
C ASN A 181 -12.65 4.81 20.02
N ALA A 182 -11.39 5.22 19.88
CA ALA A 182 -10.60 4.96 18.68
C ALA A 182 -10.20 3.48 18.61
N ARG A 183 -9.78 2.89 19.73
CA ARG A 183 -9.53 1.45 19.82
C ARG A 183 -10.77 0.64 19.49
N LEU A 184 -11.94 1.01 20.03
CA LEU A 184 -13.21 0.33 19.73
C LEU A 184 -13.57 0.38 18.24
N VAL A 185 -13.30 1.50 17.56
CA VAL A 185 -13.51 1.60 16.10
C VAL A 185 -12.57 0.66 15.34
N LEU A 186 -11.30 0.56 15.74
CA LEU A 186 -10.35 -0.38 15.13
C LEU A 186 -10.78 -1.84 15.35
N GLU A 187 -11.09 -2.21 16.58
CA GLU A 187 -11.45 -3.59 16.91
C GLU A 187 -12.80 -3.98 16.29
N ARG A 188 -13.84 -3.16 16.43
CA ARG A 188 -15.20 -3.51 15.97
C ARG A 188 -15.41 -3.22 14.49
N ASP A 189 -15.06 -2.01 14.04
CA ASP A 189 -15.46 -1.53 12.71
C ASP A 189 -14.43 -1.82 11.63
N PHE A 190 -13.15 -1.98 12.00
CA PHE A 190 -12.09 -2.38 11.07
C PHE A 190 -11.86 -3.89 11.13
N PHE A 191 -11.25 -4.41 12.19
CA PHE A 191 -10.93 -5.85 12.31
C PHE A 191 -12.16 -6.74 12.42
N GLY A 192 -13.23 -6.29 13.08
CA GLY A 192 -14.49 -7.03 13.15
C GLY A 192 -15.10 -7.31 11.77
N ARG A 193 -14.98 -6.38 10.82
CA ARG A 193 -15.43 -6.59 9.43
C ARG A 193 -14.54 -7.56 8.68
N GLU A 194 -13.22 -7.48 8.89
CA GLU A 194 -12.27 -8.44 8.31
C GLU A 194 -12.57 -9.86 8.82
N ILE A 195 -12.77 -10.03 10.14
CA ILE A 195 -13.16 -11.31 10.76
C ILE A 195 -14.40 -11.87 10.10
N MET A 196 -15.46 -11.06 9.99
CA MET A 196 -16.71 -11.49 9.35
C MET A 196 -16.48 -11.95 7.93
N ASN A 197 -15.68 -11.23 7.14
CA ASN A 197 -15.41 -11.62 5.76
C ASN A 197 -14.58 -12.92 5.66
N ILE A 198 -13.56 -13.08 6.51
CA ILE A 198 -12.69 -14.26 6.50
C ILE A 198 -13.46 -15.53 6.91
N VAL A 199 -14.35 -15.41 7.90
CA VAL A 199 -15.04 -16.54 8.52
C VAL A 199 -16.35 -16.88 7.80
N ALA A 200 -17.17 -15.86 7.46
CA ALA A 200 -18.53 -16.08 6.99
C ALA A 200 -18.67 -16.09 5.45
N CYS A 201 -17.69 -15.56 4.71
CA CYS A 201 -17.77 -15.47 3.25
C CYS A 201 -16.89 -16.52 2.56
N GLU A 202 -17.27 -16.90 1.33
CA GLU A 202 -16.52 -17.77 0.44
C GLU A 202 -16.54 -17.25 -1.00
N GLY A 203 -15.77 -17.87 -1.89
CA GLY A 203 -15.77 -17.54 -3.32
C GLY A 203 -15.49 -16.06 -3.58
N LEU A 204 -16.33 -15.42 -4.40
CA LEU A 204 -16.24 -14.01 -4.77
C LEU A 204 -16.57 -13.06 -3.60
N GLU A 205 -17.40 -13.49 -2.64
CA GLU A 205 -17.80 -12.65 -1.52
C GLU A 205 -16.69 -12.49 -0.47
N ARG A 206 -15.73 -13.42 -0.44
CA ARG A 206 -14.54 -13.31 0.42
C ARG A 206 -13.49 -12.44 -0.26
N VAL A 207 -13.25 -11.26 0.29
CA VAL A 207 -12.32 -10.24 -0.22
C VAL A 207 -11.01 -10.17 0.57
N GLU A 208 -11.03 -10.52 1.87
CA GLU A 208 -9.83 -10.54 2.71
C GLU A 208 -8.96 -11.76 2.38
N ARG A 209 -7.96 -11.56 1.51
CA ARG A 209 -7.14 -12.63 0.94
C ARG A 209 -5.64 -12.32 0.96
N PRO A 210 -5.02 -12.02 2.11
CA PRO A 210 -3.59 -11.70 2.13
C PRO A 210 -2.73 -12.89 1.71
N GLU A 211 -1.57 -12.54 1.16
CA GLU A 211 -0.49 -13.44 0.86
C GLU A 211 0.74 -13.04 1.69
N THR A 212 1.58 -14.02 2.00
CA THR A 212 2.86 -13.77 2.66
C THR A 212 3.81 -12.98 1.75
N TYR A 213 4.79 -12.28 2.32
CA TYR A 213 5.81 -11.59 1.52
C TYR A 213 6.59 -12.55 0.58
N LYS A 214 6.73 -13.83 0.97
CA LYS A 214 7.37 -14.86 0.13
C LYS A 214 6.53 -15.18 -1.11
N GLN A 215 5.21 -15.28 -0.98
CA GLN A 215 4.31 -15.46 -2.12
C GLN A 215 4.36 -14.24 -3.05
N TRP A 216 4.33 -13.03 -2.48
CA TRP A 216 4.48 -11.80 -3.25
C TRP A 216 5.85 -11.68 -3.94
N GLN A 217 6.94 -12.10 -3.30
CA GLN A 217 8.28 -12.16 -3.91
C GLN A 217 8.26 -12.99 -5.20
N VAL A 218 7.68 -14.20 -5.14
CA VAL A 218 7.56 -15.10 -6.29
C VAL A 218 6.71 -14.47 -7.38
N ARG A 219 5.56 -13.89 -7.02
CA ARG A 219 4.63 -13.27 -7.97
C ARG A 219 5.26 -12.09 -8.72
N LEU A 220 5.92 -11.19 -8.00
CA LEU A 220 6.59 -10.01 -8.56
C LEU A 220 7.74 -10.42 -9.49
N THR A 221 8.56 -11.38 -9.05
CA THR A 221 9.66 -11.92 -9.88
C THR A 221 9.13 -12.60 -11.14
N ARG A 222 8.06 -13.39 -11.02
CA ARG A 222 7.43 -14.09 -12.16
C ARG A 222 6.88 -13.12 -13.21
N VAL A 223 6.31 -12.00 -12.78
CA VAL A 223 5.83 -10.94 -13.69
C VAL A 223 7.01 -10.15 -14.29
N GLY A 224 8.26 -10.36 -13.83
CA GLY A 224 9.45 -9.71 -14.39
C GLY A 224 9.76 -8.36 -13.73
N PHE A 225 9.43 -8.20 -12.45
CA PHE A 225 9.99 -7.11 -11.65
C PHE A 225 11.37 -7.50 -11.12
N GLN A 226 12.29 -6.55 -11.12
CA GLN A 226 13.57 -6.66 -10.45
C GLN A 226 13.52 -5.89 -9.13
N GLN A 227 13.88 -6.57 -8.04
CA GLN A 227 13.86 -5.98 -6.70
C GLN A 227 15.01 -5.00 -6.54
N LEU A 228 14.74 -3.86 -5.92
CA LEU A 228 15.76 -2.87 -5.58
C LEU A 228 16.37 -3.19 -4.20
N PRO A 229 17.68 -2.94 -4.01
CA PRO A 229 18.29 -3.06 -2.70
C PRO A 229 17.73 -2.02 -1.74
N LEU A 230 17.67 -2.37 -0.46
CA LEU A 230 17.22 -1.46 0.58
C LEU A 230 18.24 -0.38 0.89
N ASP A 231 17.72 0.81 1.16
CA ASP A 231 18.52 1.95 1.59
C ASP A 231 18.96 1.81 3.05
N ARG A 232 20.27 1.63 3.26
CA ARG A 232 20.87 1.40 4.58
C ARG A 232 20.68 2.58 5.54
N GLU A 233 20.74 3.81 5.04
CA GLU A 233 20.53 5.01 5.85
C GLU A 233 19.06 5.14 6.26
N PHE A 234 18.14 4.83 5.36
CA PHE A 234 16.72 4.76 5.67
C PHE A 234 16.44 3.69 6.75
N LEU A 235 16.98 2.49 6.60
CA LEU A 235 16.81 1.41 7.59
C LEU A 235 17.34 1.79 8.97
N LYS A 236 18.50 2.46 9.04
CA LYS A 236 19.06 2.94 10.29
C LYS A 236 18.13 3.95 10.97
N LYS A 237 17.60 4.91 10.22
CA LYS A 237 16.62 5.89 10.73
C LYS A 237 15.32 5.23 11.16
N ALA A 238 14.81 4.27 10.39
CA ALA A 238 13.59 3.54 10.72
C ALA A 238 13.73 2.74 12.03
N ARG A 239 14.86 2.03 12.22
CA ARG A 239 15.16 1.31 13.46
C ARG A 239 15.29 2.25 14.65
N ALA A 240 15.99 3.37 14.50
CA ALA A 240 16.13 4.36 15.56
C ALA A 240 14.78 4.96 15.98
N LYS A 241 13.93 5.28 14.99
CA LYS A 241 12.57 5.78 15.25
C LYS A 241 11.72 4.73 15.97
N LEU A 242 11.76 3.48 15.52
CA LEU A 242 11.02 2.38 16.15
C LEU A 242 11.44 2.17 17.61
N GLY A 243 12.75 2.20 17.91
CA GLY A 243 13.27 2.02 19.26
C GLY A 243 13.09 3.24 20.19
N GLY A 244 12.81 4.43 19.65
CA GLY A 244 12.67 5.66 20.42
C GLY A 244 11.23 6.12 20.65
N GLU A 245 10.36 5.93 19.66
CA GLU A 245 8.98 6.49 19.67
C GLU A 245 7.89 5.43 19.86
N TYR A 246 8.20 4.15 19.67
CA TYR A 246 7.21 3.06 19.69
C TYR A 246 7.49 2.05 20.81
N HIS A 247 6.50 1.20 21.07
CA HIS A 247 6.62 0.15 22.09
C HIS A 247 7.76 -0.83 21.74
N LYS A 248 8.53 -1.25 22.76
CA LYS A 248 9.73 -2.09 22.62
C LYS A 248 9.51 -3.46 21.94
N ASP A 249 8.27 -3.93 21.93
CA ASP A 249 7.90 -5.24 21.34
C ASP A 249 7.72 -5.16 19.81
N PHE A 250 7.73 -3.96 19.23
CA PHE A 250 7.86 -3.79 17.79
C PHE A 250 9.25 -4.19 17.32
N MET A 251 9.31 -4.83 16.16
CA MET A 251 10.56 -5.27 15.53
C MET A 251 10.58 -4.89 14.06
N LEU A 252 11.79 -4.59 13.55
CA LEU A 252 12.04 -4.28 12.16
C LEU A 252 13.12 -5.21 11.60
N ASP A 253 12.69 -6.22 10.89
CA ASP A 253 13.54 -7.22 10.27
C ASP A 253 13.78 -6.92 8.78
N GLU A 254 14.82 -7.56 8.25
CA GLU A 254 15.20 -7.48 6.85
C GLU A 254 15.41 -8.90 6.30
N GLU A 255 14.71 -9.24 5.23
CA GLU A 255 14.91 -10.50 4.52
C GLU A 255 14.69 -10.30 3.02
N ASN A 256 15.65 -10.71 2.18
CA ASN A 256 15.52 -10.62 0.71
C ASN A 256 15.05 -9.24 0.22
N ASN A 257 15.65 -8.15 0.73
CA ASN A 257 15.26 -6.76 0.44
C ASN A 257 13.78 -6.41 0.74
N TRP A 258 13.16 -7.14 1.67
CA TRP A 258 11.93 -6.71 2.34
C TRP A 258 12.27 -6.05 3.67
N ILE A 259 11.52 -5.01 3.97
CA ILE A 259 11.42 -4.41 5.30
C ILE A 259 10.21 -5.05 5.97
N LEU A 260 10.43 -5.77 7.06
CA LEU A 260 9.40 -6.56 7.73
C LEU A 260 9.12 -5.93 9.09
N LEU A 261 7.89 -5.47 9.30
CA LEU A 261 7.43 -4.97 10.59
C LEU A 261 6.76 -6.11 11.34
N GLY A 262 7.20 -6.34 12.58
CA GLY A 262 6.63 -7.36 13.44
C GLY A 262 6.29 -6.88 14.84
N TRP A 263 5.60 -7.75 15.57
CA TRP A 263 5.19 -7.59 16.96
C TRP A 263 5.43 -8.90 17.70
N ARG A 264 6.18 -8.86 18.81
CA ARG A 264 6.47 -10.04 19.67
C ARG A 264 6.91 -11.29 18.88
N GLY A 265 7.81 -11.12 17.92
CA GLY A 265 8.36 -12.22 17.11
C GLY A 265 7.51 -12.63 15.91
N ARG A 266 6.39 -11.94 15.63
CA ARG A 266 5.51 -12.23 14.49
C ARG A 266 5.54 -11.10 13.46
N ILE A 267 5.81 -11.44 12.21
CA ILE A 267 5.80 -10.47 11.09
C ILE A 267 4.34 -10.17 10.70
N MET A 268 3.96 -8.90 10.79
CA MET A 268 2.59 -8.43 10.50
C MET A 268 2.48 -7.81 9.11
N SER A 269 3.50 -7.08 8.67
CA SER A 269 3.50 -6.43 7.37
C SER A 269 4.90 -6.40 6.75
N GLY A 270 4.94 -6.25 5.43
CA GLY A 270 6.17 -6.14 4.66
C GLY A 270 6.10 -4.99 3.67
N CYS A 271 7.24 -4.37 3.39
CA CYS A 271 7.37 -3.36 2.35
C CYS A 271 8.65 -3.59 1.54
N THR A 272 8.59 -3.36 0.24
CA THR A 272 9.72 -3.55 -0.66
C THR A 272 9.60 -2.65 -1.90
N CYS A 273 10.67 -2.54 -2.67
CA CYS A 273 10.77 -1.67 -3.84
C CYS A 273 11.25 -2.45 -5.06
N TRP A 274 10.70 -2.13 -6.23
CA TRP A 274 10.94 -2.85 -7.48
C TRP A 274 11.08 -1.88 -8.65
N VAL A 275 11.68 -2.36 -9.73
CA VAL A 275 11.66 -1.75 -11.06
C VAL A 275 11.19 -2.77 -12.08
N SER A 276 10.67 -2.30 -13.21
CA SER A 276 10.43 -3.21 -14.34
C SER A 276 11.78 -3.64 -14.92
N ALA A 277 11.99 -4.96 -15.04
CA ALA A 277 13.16 -5.49 -15.73
C ALA A 277 13.05 -5.28 -17.25
#